data_AF-A0A2A4UKM3-F1
#
_entry.id   AF-A0A2A4UKM3-F1
#
_cell.length_a   1.000
_cell.length_b   1.000
_cell.length_c   1.000
_cell.angle_alpha   90.00
_cell.angle_beta   90.00
_cell.angle_gamma   90.00
#
_symmetry.space_group_name_H-M   'P 1'
#
loop_
_entity.id
_entity.type
_entity.pdbx_description
1 polymer ?
#
loop_
_entity_poly.entity_id
_entity_poly.type
_entity_poly.pdbx_seq_one_letter_code
_entity_poly.pdbx_strand_id
1 'polypeptide(L)'
;MAKKSNKSQKDIRRSLIESFSKSILEASQCYGKTPALITKAEYNEFAELSDWDIRKLGGFNNLKKVIFPFDDQDLSGIRENQRMKLYVSKIERELGDKQSFEKNSLLLIESALKNIKVSKVKLPKRKKTKSKKDMTMELQVSDVHYGKKTDTFNLEICRERMKALTTVFLKEMEQKEVDFNVEHVIIALIGDLLESSTMHGSESMIGCEFTNPKQMASAIESLFHDTILPIALTGVRITIPCITGNHDRHDPRKTYNSPGLNNLSFVIYKSLKLLAEASGLSNVEFIIPEDSFTILDIYGSNVLYEHGDELQNTTKNVILGHMEKRGRQVKKRIHMSRWGHWHEYVCYDRGAIIVNESVCGQDSYAKVKGYDSTAGQTINFYIDTESRPTSFYYSFPVYLG
;
A
#
# COMPACT_ATOMS: atom_id res chain seq x y z
N MET A 1 83.33 25.06 -20.51
CA MET A 1 82.19 25.94 -20.15
C MET A 1 80.90 25.26 -20.62
N ALA A 2 79.84 24.95 -19.86
CA ALA A 2 79.56 25.06 -18.43
C ALA A 2 78.57 23.93 -18.06
N LYS A 3 78.98 23.03 -17.14
CA LYS A 3 78.05 22.21 -16.33
C LYS A 3 77.51 23.10 -15.20
N LYS A 4 76.48 23.89 -15.49
CA LYS A 4 75.57 24.53 -14.52
C LYS A 4 74.16 24.25 -15.09
N SER A 5 73.32 23.38 -14.56
CA SER A 5 72.35 23.79 -13.54
C SER A 5 71.48 22.66 -12.93
N ASN A 6 71.77 21.35 -13.10
CA ASN A 6 70.87 20.30 -12.58
C ASN A 6 70.77 20.21 -11.05
N LYS A 7 71.77 20.71 -10.31
CA LYS A 7 71.74 20.73 -8.83
C LYS A 7 70.73 21.76 -8.29
N SER A 8 70.61 22.92 -8.97
CA SER A 8 69.75 24.04 -8.58
C SER A 8 68.25 23.73 -8.73
N GLN A 9 67.83 23.01 -9.76
CA GLN A 9 66.40 22.69 -9.95
C GLN A 9 65.87 21.69 -8.91
N LYS A 10 66.72 20.76 -8.44
CA LYS A 10 66.34 19.77 -7.42
C LYS A 10 66.15 20.43 -6.05
N ASP A 11 67.00 21.40 -5.73
CA ASP A 11 66.92 22.16 -4.47
C ASP A 11 65.69 23.07 -4.44
N ILE A 12 65.37 23.73 -5.56
CA ILE A 12 64.13 24.53 -5.70
C ILE A 12 62.88 23.65 -5.52
N ARG A 13 62.84 22.50 -6.20
CA ARG A 13 61.70 21.58 -6.10
C ARG A 13 61.49 21.07 -4.68
N ARG A 14 62.58 20.81 -3.94
CA ARG A 14 62.53 20.38 -2.54
C ARG A 14 61.95 21.46 -1.64
N SER A 15 62.41 22.70 -1.77
CA SER A 15 61.90 23.83 -0.99
C SER A 15 60.40 24.07 -1.22
N LEU A 16 59.92 23.96 -2.46
CA LEU A 16 58.49 24.10 -2.74
C LEU A 16 57.66 22.96 -2.12
N ILE A 17 58.17 21.73 -2.09
CA ILE A 17 57.49 20.60 -1.42
C ILE A 17 57.43 20.82 0.10
N GLU A 18 58.47 21.38 0.70
CA GLU A 18 58.51 21.72 2.13
C GLU A 18 57.48 22.80 2.48
N SER A 19 57.34 23.88 1.68
CA SER A 19 56.29 24.89 1.86
C SER A 19 54.88 24.32 1.71
N PHE A 20 54.65 23.43 0.73
CA PHE A 20 53.37 22.75 0.57
C PHE A 20 53.02 21.90 1.80
N SER A 21 53.98 21.12 2.29
CA SER A 21 53.82 20.25 3.45
C SER A 21 53.48 21.04 4.71
N LYS A 22 54.18 22.16 4.94
CA LYS A 22 53.94 23.06 6.07
C LYS A 22 52.52 23.63 6.05
N SER A 23 52.07 24.15 4.92
CA SER A 23 50.72 24.73 4.78
C SER A 23 49.62 23.69 5.04
N ILE A 24 49.83 22.43 4.61
CA ILE A 24 48.90 21.32 4.90
C ILE A 24 48.88 20.98 6.40
N LEU A 25 50.04 20.96 7.07
CA LEU A 25 50.12 20.67 8.51
C LEU A 25 49.47 21.77 9.36
N GLU A 26 49.61 23.03 8.96
CA GLU A 26 48.94 24.15 9.63
C GLU A 26 47.42 24.08 9.47
N ALA A 27 46.93 23.82 8.25
CA ALA A 27 45.51 23.58 8.01
C ALA A 27 45.00 22.35 8.79
N SER A 28 45.78 21.27 8.84
CA SER A 28 45.48 20.06 9.62
C SER A 28 45.25 20.36 11.09
N GLN A 29 46.13 21.15 11.71
CA GLN A 29 45.99 21.58 13.10
C GLN A 29 44.79 22.50 13.29
N CYS A 30 44.56 23.45 12.38
CA CYS A 30 43.45 24.40 12.48
C CYS A 30 42.07 23.75 12.40
N TYR A 31 41.88 22.77 11.49
CA TYR A 31 40.58 22.11 11.28
C TYR A 31 40.41 20.81 12.06
N GLY A 32 41.43 20.36 12.81
CA GLY A 32 41.40 19.09 13.53
C GLY A 32 41.24 17.86 12.61
N LYS A 33 41.76 17.95 11.37
CA LYS A 33 41.70 16.88 10.37
C LYS A 33 43.07 16.28 10.14
N THR A 34 43.14 15.02 9.74
CA THR A 34 44.41 14.44 9.27
C THR A 34 44.90 15.17 8.01
N PRO A 35 46.23 15.32 7.80
CA PRO A 35 46.78 16.00 6.61
C PRO A 35 46.22 15.49 5.27
N ALA A 36 45.91 14.19 5.19
CA ALA A 36 45.32 13.56 4.02
C ALA A 36 43.90 14.05 3.71
N LEU A 37 43.15 14.52 4.72
CA LEU A 37 41.76 14.98 4.61
C LEU A 37 41.60 16.48 4.30
N ILE A 38 42.68 17.26 4.34
CA ILE A 38 42.63 18.69 4.04
C ILE A 38 42.23 18.94 2.58
N THR A 39 41.18 19.75 2.39
CA THR A 39 40.68 20.15 1.07
C THR A 39 41.54 21.28 0.49
N LYS A 40 41.43 21.51 -0.83
CA LYS A 40 42.15 22.63 -1.47
C LYS A 40 41.69 23.99 -0.93
N ALA A 41 40.41 24.13 -0.62
CA ALA A 41 39.86 25.37 -0.05
C ALA A 41 40.49 25.68 1.31
N GLU A 42 40.53 24.68 2.20
CA GLU A 42 41.15 24.80 3.53
C GLU A 42 42.66 25.05 3.43
N TYR A 43 43.36 24.39 2.50
CA TYR A 43 44.78 24.66 2.25
C TYR A 43 45.02 26.11 1.78
N ASN A 44 44.15 26.65 0.92
CA ASN A 44 44.32 27.98 0.35
C ASN A 44 44.31 29.10 1.41
N GLU A 45 43.70 28.86 2.58
CA GLU A 45 43.71 29.81 3.70
C GLU A 45 45.10 29.95 4.35
N PHE A 46 45.98 28.96 4.15
CA PHE A 46 47.34 28.88 4.72
C PHE A 46 48.41 28.79 3.63
N ALA A 47 48.04 28.92 2.35
CA ALA A 47 48.92 28.60 1.23
C ALA A 47 50.00 29.65 1.03
N GLU A 48 51.27 29.23 1.19
CA GLU A 48 52.44 30.03 0.81
C GLU A 48 52.79 29.91 -0.69
N LEU A 49 52.19 28.94 -1.40
CA LEU A 49 52.48 28.65 -2.80
C LEU A 49 51.36 29.11 -3.74
N SER A 50 51.76 29.60 -4.91
CA SER A 50 50.78 29.93 -5.96
C SER A 50 50.16 28.67 -6.57
N ASP A 51 48.96 28.83 -7.12
CA ASP A 51 48.24 27.76 -7.82
C ASP A 51 49.04 27.19 -9.01
N TRP A 52 49.94 28.01 -9.59
CA TRP A 52 50.82 27.62 -10.69
C TRP A 52 51.98 26.75 -10.20
N ASP A 53 52.57 27.05 -9.05
CA ASP A 53 53.64 26.25 -8.44
C ASP A 53 53.12 24.85 -8.07
N ILE A 54 51.91 24.79 -7.51
CA ILE A 54 51.23 23.54 -7.16
C ILE A 54 50.99 22.69 -8.43
N ARG A 55 50.58 23.31 -9.54
CA ARG A 55 50.41 22.59 -10.83
C ARG A 55 51.72 22.05 -11.36
N LYS A 56 52.81 22.82 -11.31
CA LYS A 56 54.15 22.37 -11.73
C LYS A 56 54.67 21.16 -10.96
N LEU A 57 54.25 21.04 -9.71
CA LEU A 57 54.60 19.93 -8.83
C LEU A 57 53.70 18.69 -8.99
N GLY A 58 52.71 18.73 -9.89
CA GLY A 58 51.80 17.62 -10.18
C GLY A 58 50.38 17.80 -9.66
N GLY A 59 50.04 18.97 -9.12
CA GLY A 59 48.70 19.31 -8.65
C GLY A 59 48.46 18.94 -7.19
N PHE A 60 47.53 19.67 -6.55
CA PHE A 60 47.23 19.59 -5.11
C PHE A 60 46.96 18.16 -4.62
N ASN A 61 46.06 17.45 -5.31
CA ASN A 61 45.67 16.09 -4.91
C ASN A 61 46.81 15.09 -5.03
N ASN A 62 47.68 15.24 -6.05
CA ASN A 62 48.80 14.33 -6.26
C ASN A 62 49.90 14.57 -5.22
N LEU A 63 50.23 15.84 -4.94
CA LEU A 63 51.18 16.19 -3.89
C LEU A 63 50.72 15.71 -2.52
N LYS A 64 49.46 15.99 -2.15
CA LYS A 64 48.88 15.54 -0.89
C LYS A 64 48.94 14.02 -0.76
N LYS A 65 48.61 13.28 -1.82
CA LYS A 65 48.65 11.81 -1.84
C LYS A 65 50.08 11.25 -1.68
N VAL A 66 51.08 11.91 -2.26
CA VAL A 66 52.48 11.47 -2.19
C VAL A 66 53.12 11.78 -0.84
N ILE A 67 52.79 12.93 -0.26
CA ILE A 67 53.40 13.42 1.00
C ILE A 67 52.65 12.89 2.22
N PHE A 68 51.32 12.77 2.13
CA PHE A 68 50.43 12.33 3.20
C PHE A 68 49.48 11.24 2.68
N PRO A 69 49.97 10.01 2.46
CA PRO A 69 49.12 8.90 2.06
C PRO A 69 48.05 8.61 3.13
N PHE A 70 46.88 8.14 2.70
CA PHE A 70 45.88 7.60 3.62
C PHE A 70 46.37 6.23 4.13
N ASP A 71 46.43 6.05 5.44
CA ASP A 71 46.59 4.72 6.03
C ASP A 71 45.31 3.90 5.76
N ASP A 72 45.48 2.62 5.39
CA ASP A 72 44.39 1.72 4.96
C ASP A 72 43.21 1.61 5.95
N GLN A 73 43.43 1.92 7.22
CA GLN A 73 42.42 1.82 8.28
C GLN A 73 41.33 2.92 8.23
N ASP A 74 41.59 4.10 7.65
CA ASP A 74 40.62 5.22 7.65
C ASP A 74 39.74 5.24 6.38
N LEU A 75 40.18 4.60 5.29
CA LEU A 75 39.43 4.51 4.04
C LEU A 75 38.13 3.69 4.18
N SER A 76 38.11 2.71 5.08
CA SER A 76 36.92 1.90 5.37
C SER A 76 35.83 2.74 6.03
N GLY A 77 36.16 3.50 7.07
CA GLY A 77 35.23 4.37 7.81
C GLY A 77 34.69 5.52 6.98
N ILE A 78 35.51 6.13 6.10
CA ILE A 78 35.04 7.16 5.16
C ILE A 78 34.05 6.58 4.14
N ARG A 79 34.33 5.39 3.60
CA ARG A 79 33.43 4.69 2.67
C ARG A 79 32.12 4.29 3.33
N GLU A 80 32.17 3.84 4.58
CA GLU A 80 30.98 3.48 5.36
C GLU A 80 30.09 4.70 5.64
N ASN A 81 30.69 5.82 6.06
CA ASN A 81 29.97 7.08 6.27
C ASN A 81 29.36 7.64 4.98
N GLN A 82 30.06 7.55 3.84
CA GLN A 82 29.52 7.94 2.55
C GLN A 82 28.33 7.06 2.14
N ARG A 83 28.44 5.74 2.34
CA ARG A 83 27.33 4.81 2.10
C ARG A 83 26.12 5.12 2.99
N MET A 84 26.36 5.42 4.26
CA MET A 84 25.30 5.77 5.20
C MET A 84 24.59 7.06 4.80
N LYS A 85 25.34 8.11 4.41
CA LYS A 85 24.76 9.36 3.90
C LYS A 85 23.92 9.14 2.65
N LEU A 86 24.42 8.38 1.68
CA LEU A 86 23.67 8.04 0.47
C LEU A 86 22.39 7.25 0.78
N TYR A 87 22.47 6.33 1.75
CA TYR A 87 21.32 5.58 2.22
C TYR A 87 20.28 6.48 2.90
N VAL A 88 20.68 7.34 3.83
CA VAL A 88 19.80 8.31 4.50
C VAL A 88 19.13 9.22 3.48
N SER A 89 19.89 9.84 2.56
CA SER A 89 19.31 10.70 1.52
C SER A 89 18.37 9.97 0.57
N LYS A 90 18.58 8.66 0.34
CA LYS A 90 17.64 7.82 -0.41
C LYS A 90 16.33 7.64 0.36
N ILE A 91 16.40 7.28 1.64
CA ILE A 91 15.22 7.09 2.49
C ILE A 91 14.44 8.40 2.68
N GLU A 92 15.13 9.53 2.89
CA GLU A 92 14.49 10.85 3.01
C GLU A 92 13.72 11.22 1.74
N ARG A 93 14.30 10.93 0.57
CA ARG A 93 13.63 11.16 -0.72
C ARG A 93 12.40 10.25 -0.88
N GLU A 94 12.55 8.95 -0.63
CA GLU A 94 11.45 7.99 -0.72
C GLU A 94 10.28 8.36 0.21
N LEU A 95 10.59 8.79 1.45
CA LEU A 95 9.58 9.22 2.42
C LEU A 95 8.90 10.53 1.99
N GLY A 96 9.68 11.50 1.53
CA GLY A 96 9.18 12.78 1.03
C GLY A 96 8.26 12.61 -0.18
N ASP A 97 8.65 11.75 -1.13
CA ASP A 97 7.86 11.45 -2.33
C ASP A 97 6.53 10.77 -1.95
N LYS A 98 6.54 9.81 -1.01
CA LYS A 98 5.33 9.14 -0.54
C LYS A 98 4.36 10.09 0.15
N GLN A 99 4.85 10.90 1.10
CA GLN A 99 4.01 11.88 1.82
C GLN A 99 3.45 12.95 0.89
N SER A 100 4.26 13.40 -0.07
CA SER A 100 3.84 14.34 -1.11
C SER A 100 2.74 13.73 -1.97
N PHE A 101 2.90 12.49 -2.41
CA PHE A 101 1.88 11.78 -3.20
C PHE A 101 0.55 11.67 -2.45
N GLU A 102 0.54 11.13 -1.24
CA GLU A 102 -0.70 10.96 -0.45
C GLU A 102 -1.42 12.29 -0.20
N LYS A 103 -0.69 13.31 0.27
CA LYS A 103 -1.26 14.62 0.57
C LYS A 103 -1.77 15.33 -0.70
N ASN A 104 -0.99 15.30 -1.78
CA ASN A 104 -1.36 15.97 -3.02
C ASN A 104 -2.53 15.25 -3.70
N SER A 105 -2.56 13.92 -3.72
CA SER A 105 -3.67 13.14 -4.26
C SER A 105 -4.97 13.45 -3.55
N LEU A 106 -4.98 13.48 -2.20
CA LEU A 106 -6.18 13.81 -1.44
C LEU A 106 -6.65 15.24 -1.69
N LEU A 107 -5.74 16.22 -1.69
CA LEU A 107 -6.07 17.62 -1.99
C LEU A 107 -6.63 17.78 -3.42
N LEU A 108 -6.04 17.07 -4.39
CA LEU A 108 -6.51 17.06 -5.78
C LEU A 108 -7.91 16.47 -5.89
N ILE A 109 -8.18 15.36 -5.21
CA ILE A 109 -9.50 14.71 -5.19
C ILE A 109 -10.53 15.63 -4.52
N GLU A 110 -10.24 16.18 -3.34
CA GLU A 110 -11.13 17.10 -2.66
C GLU A 110 -11.41 18.36 -3.49
N SER A 111 -10.38 18.91 -4.14
CA SER A 111 -10.52 20.08 -5.03
C SER A 111 -11.33 19.73 -6.28
N ALA A 112 -11.13 18.56 -6.87
CA ALA A 112 -11.91 18.09 -8.02
C ALA A 112 -13.38 17.93 -7.64
N LEU A 113 -13.67 17.29 -6.50
CA LEU A 113 -15.03 17.06 -6.02
C LEU A 113 -15.77 18.34 -5.65
N LYS A 114 -15.09 19.36 -5.12
CA LYS A 114 -15.70 20.69 -4.88
C LYS A 114 -16.22 21.35 -6.16
N ASN A 115 -15.59 21.06 -7.30
CA ASN A 115 -15.94 21.65 -8.59
C ASN A 115 -16.86 20.76 -9.44
N ILE A 116 -17.05 19.50 -9.05
CA ILE A 116 -17.98 18.60 -9.73
C ILE A 116 -19.40 18.88 -9.20
N LYS A 117 -20.30 19.28 -10.10
CA LYS A 117 -21.74 19.30 -9.82
C LYS A 117 -22.25 17.86 -9.78
N VAL A 118 -22.12 17.22 -8.62
CA VAL A 118 -22.73 15.89 -8.41
C VAL A 118 -24.22 16.08 -8.17
N SER A 119 -25.05 15.42 -8.99
CA SER A 119 -26.50 15.39 -8.78
C SER A 119 -26.81 14.65 -7.50
N LYS A 120 -27.39 15.35 -6.52
CA LYS A 120 -27.88 14.71 -5.29
C LYS A 120 -28.95 13.69 -5.61
N VAL A 121 -28.82 12.48 -5.09
CA VAL A 121 -29.80 11.43 -5.31
C VAL A 121 -30.85 11.43 -4.20
N LYS A 122 -32.12 11.24 -4.57
CA LYS A 122 -33.21 11.09 -3.61
C LYS A 122 -33.33 9.62 -3.20
N LEU A 123 -33.01 9.32 -1.95
CA LEU A 123 -33.12 7.97 -1.41
C LEU A 123 -34.59 7.59 -1.16
N PRO A 124 -35.01 6.36 -1.51
CA PRO A 124 -36.34 5.88 -1.17
C PRO A 124 -36.46 5.61 0.33
N LYS A 125 -37.64 5.87 0.88
CA LYS A 125 -37.95 5.53 2.29
C LYS A 125 -38.31 4.06 2.38
N ARG A 126 -37.66 3.35 3.29
CA ARG A 126 -37.98 1.94 3.58
C ARG A 126 -38.94 1.83 4.76
N LYS A 127 -39.83 0.85 4.71
CA LYS A 127 -40.77 0.52 5.79
C LYS A 127 -40.44 -0.87 6.31
N LYS A 128 -40.34 -1.02 7.62
CA LYS A 128 -40.22 -2.33 8.27
C LYS A 128 -41.60 -2.94 8.47
N THR A 129 -41.70 -4.25 8.28
CA THR A 129 -42.89 -5.03 8.60
C THR A 129 -42.69 -5.73 9.93
N LYS A 130 -43.58 -5.48 10.91
CA LYS A 130 -43.45 -6.01 12.28
C LYS A 130 -43.44 -7.53 12.39
N SER A 131 -44.05 -8.25 11.44
CA SER A 131 -44.10 -9.71 11.45
C SER A 131 -42.83 -10.37 10.93
N LYS A 132 -41.96 -9.64 10.24
CA LYS A 132 -40.73 -10.16 9.66
C LYS A 132 -39.57 -9.96 10.62
N LYS A 133 -38.61 -10.89 10.60
CA LYS A 133 -37.34 -10.74 11.31
C LYS A 133 -36.42 -9.80 10.54
N ASP A 134 -35.54 -9.13 11.27
CA ASP A 134 -34.53 -8.27 10.68
C ASP A 134 -33.35 -9.10 10.15
N MET A 135 -32.87 -8.74 8.97
CA MET A 135 -31.80 -9.41 8.24
C MET A 135 -30.74 -8.39 7.83
N THR A 136 -29.48 -8.76 8.05
CA THR A 136 -28.33 -8.09 7.47
C THR A 136 -27.81 -8.95 6.32
N MET A 137 -27.58 -8.34 5.16
CA MET A 137 -26.90 -8.99 4.03
C MET A 137 -25.51 -8.42 3.88
N GLU A 138 -24.53 -9.24 3.57
CA GLU A 138 -23.15 -8.82 3.33
C GLU A 138 -22.68 -9.28 1.96
N LEU A 139 -22.14 -8.36 1.17
CA LEU A 139 -21.41 -8.62 -0.05
C LEU A 139 -19.91 -8.51 0.26
N GLN A 140 -19.18 -9.63 0.18
CA GLN A 140 -17.72 -9.59 0.24
C GLN A 140 -17.17 -9.21 -1.12
N VAL A 141 -16.30 -8.21 -1.15
CA VAL A 141 -15.57 -7.74 -2.33
C VAL A 141 -14.09 -7.68 -1.97
N SER A 142 -13.31 -8.63 -2.47
CA SER A 142 -11.85 -8.66 -2.28
C SER A 142 -11.17 -9.14 -3.55
N ASP A 143 -9.86 -8.89 -3.65
CA ASP A 143 -9.05 -9.46 -4.72
C ASP A 143 -9.65 -9.16 -6.11
N VAL A 144 -10.06 -7.90 -6.29
CA VAL A 144 -10.65 -7.44 -7.55
C VAL A 144 -9.58 -7.28 -8.61
N HIS A 145 -8.37 -6.87 -8.19
CA HIS A 145 -7.20 -6.69 -9.04
C HIS A 145 -7.48 -5.83 -10.27
N TYR A 146 -8.05 -4.64 -10.07
CA TYR A 146 -8.27 -3.66 -11.14
C TYR A 146 -6.96 -3.39 -11.87
N GLY A 147 -6.93 -3.71 -13.16
CA GLY A 147 -5.75 -3.56 -14.02
C GLY A 147 -4.95 -4.83 -14.25
N LYS A 148 -5.29 -5.96 -13.64
CA LYS A 148 -4.72 -7.25 -13.99
C LYS A 148 -5.08 -7.63 -15.42
N LYS A 149 -4.10 -8.16 -16.15
CA LYS A 149 -4.24 -8.63 -17.52
C LYS A 149 -3.90 -10.12 -17.60
N THR A 150 -4.85 -10.92 -18.06
CA THR A 150 -4.64 -12.31 -18.46
C THR A 150 -5.25 -12.54 -19.85
N ASP A 151 -5.17 -13.75 -20.38
CA ASP A 151 -5.83 -14.11 -21.63
C ASP A 151 -7.37 -14.05 -21.53
N THR A 152 -7.92 -14.12 -20.31
CA THR A 152 -9.35 -14.22 -20.02
C THR A 152 -9.86 -13.11 -19.10
N PHE A 153 -9.00 -12.16 -18.72
CA PHE A 153 -9.34 -11.10 -17.79
C PHE A 153 -8.66 -9.78 -18.15
N ASN A 154 -9.45 -8.72 -18.12
CA ASN A 154 -9.04 -7.34 -18.31
C ASN A 154 -10.08 -6.42 -17.61
N LEU A 155 -9.92 -5.11 -17.71
CA LEU A 155 -10.80 -4.14 -17.06
C LEU A 155 -12.24 -4.23 -17.53
N GLU A 156 -12.47 -4.53 -18.81
CA GLU A 156 -13.83 -4.69 -19.36
C GLU A 156 -14.54 -5.86 -18.68
N ILE A 157 -13.90 -7.03 -18.69
CA ILE A 157 -14.39 -8.25 -18.03
C ILE A 157 -14.53 -8.02 -16.52
N CYS A 158 -13.57 -7.34 -15.89
CA CYS A 158 -13.64 -6.98 -14.48
C CYS A 158 -14.92 -6.19 -14.17
N ARG A 159 -15.24 -5.17 -14.96
CA ARG A 159 -16.46 -4.36 -14.75
C ARG A 159 -17.73 -5.15 -15.05
N GLU A 160 -17.73 -6.00 -16.07
CA GLU A 160 -18.85 -6.90 -16.35
C GLU A 160 -19.14 -7.83 -15.16
N ARG A 161 -18.10 -8.45 -14.60
CA ARG A 161 -18.19 -9.31 -13.42
C ARG A 161 -18.67 -8.55 -12.18
N MET A 162 -18.19 -7.34 -11.94
CA MET A 162 -18.66 -6.49 -10.83
C MET A 162 -20.15 -6.11 -10.96
N LYS A 163 -20.61 -5.81 -12.18
CA LYS A 163 -22.04 -5.56 -12.46
C LYS A 163 -22.89 -6.81 -12.30
N ALA A 164 -22.39 -7.96 -12.76
CA ALA A 164 -23.07 -9.25 -12.61
C ALA A 164 -23.23 -9.60 -11.12
N LEU A 165 -22.16 -9.47 -10.34
CA LEU A 165 -22.18 -9.67 -8.89
C LEU A 165 -23.22 -8.77 -8.20
N THR A 166 -23.21 -7.47 -8.52
CA THR A 166 -24.16 -6.51 -7.96
C THR A 166 -25.59 -6.84 -8.36
N THR A 167 -25.81 -7.29 -9.59
CA THR A 167 -27.14 -7.73 -10.08
C THR A 167 -27.64 -8.95 -9.31
N VAL A 168 -26.78 -9.93 -9.05
CA VAL A 168 -27.13 -11.11 -8.24
C VAL A 168 -27.46 -10.68 -6.81
N PHE A 169 -26.64 -9.82 -6.20
CA PHE A 169 -26.89 -9.32 -4.85
C PHE A 169 -28.24 -8.60 -4.72
N LEU A 170 -28.58 -7.73 -5.67
CA LEU A 170 -29.87 -7.03 -5.70
C LEU A 170 -31.06 -7.99 -5.86
N LYS A 171 -30.92 -9.02 -6.69
CA LYS A 171 -31.95 -10.07 -6.86
C LYS A 171 -32.14 -10.87 -5.57
N GLU A 172 -31.06 -11.26 -4.90
CA GLU A 172 -31.14 -11.94 -3.61
C GLU A 172 -31.81 -11.06 -2.56
N MET A 173 -31.47 -9.77 -2.53
CA MET A 173 -32.09 -8.82 -1.61
C MET A 173 -33.60 -8.72 -1.85
N GLU A 174 -34.04 -8.59 -3.11
CA GLU A 174 -35.47 -8.59 -3.46
C GLU A 174 -36.18 -9.89 -3.03
N GLN A 175 -35.54 -11.04 -3.22
CA GLN A 175 -36.08 -12.32 -2.78
C GLN A 175 -36.18 -12.40 -1.25
N LYS A 176 -35.17 -11.94 -0.50
CA LYS A 176 -35.18 -11.97 0.97
C LYS A 176 -36.16 -10.99 1.58
N GLU A 177 -36.43 -9.88 0.91
CA GLU A 177 -37.48 -8.93 1.31
C GLU A 177 -38.87 -9.58 1.37
N VAL A 178 -39.11 -10.75 0.76
CA VAL A 178 -40.37 -11.49 0.89
C VAL A 178 -40.59 -11.95 2.34
N ASP A 179 -39.55 -12.51 2.97
CA ASP A 179 -39.65 -13.17 4.29
C ASP A 179 -39.02 -12.35 5.44
N PHE A 180 -38.10 -11.44 5.12
CA PHE A 180 -37.32 -10.67 6.09
C PHE A 180 -37.43 -9.16 5.85
N ASN A 181 -37.09 -8.38 6.87
CA ASN A 181 -36.73 -6.97 6.68
C ASN A 181 -35.21 -6.91 6.44
N VAL A 182 -34.75 -6.78 5.19
CA VAL A 182 -33.33 -6.53 4.91
C VAL A 182 -33.03 -5.08 5.29
N GLU A 183 -32.70 -4.85 6.55
CA GLU A 183 -32.57 -3.51 7.11
C GLU A 183 -31.17 -2.91 6.96
N HIS A 184 -30.17 -3.77 6.78
CA HIS A 184 -28.76 -3.41 6.74
C HIS A 184 -28.05 -4.23 5.68
N VAL A 185 -27.20 -3.55 4.90
CA VAL A 185 -26.27 -4.16 3.97
C VAL A 185 -24.84 -3.82 4.39
N ILE A 186 -23.96 -4.81 4.33
CA ILE A 186 -22.52 -4.62 4.47
C ILE A 186 -21.89 -4.84 3.11
N ILE A 187 -21.11 -3.88 2.61
CA ILE A 187 -20.28 -4.09 1.42
C ILE A 187 -18.84 -4.15 1.94
N ALA A 188 -18.35 -5.36 2.21
CA ALA A 188 -17.05 -5.54 2.81
C ALA A 188 -15.96 -5.49 1.74
N LEU A 189 -15.19 -4.39 1.71
CA LEU A 189 -14.03 -4.25 0.84
C LEU A 189 -12.81 -4.82 1.57
N ILE A 190 -12.35 -6.02 1.20
CA ILE A 190 -11.36 -6.79 1.95
C ILE A 190 -10.01 -6.85 1.21
N GLY A 191 -9.55 -5.71 0.70
CA GLY A 191 -8.19 -5.55 0.16
C GLY A 191 -7.98 -6.10 -1.25
N ASP A 192 -6.80 -5.82 -1.79
CA ASP A 192 -6.34 -6.20 -3.13
C ASP A 192 -7.32 -5.70 -4.21
N LEU A 193 -7.63 -4.41 -4.11
CA LEU A 193 -8.43 -3.74 -5.13
C LEU A 193 -7.62 -3.52 -6.39
N LEU A 194 -6.32 -3.26 -6.26
CA LEU A 194 -5.41 -3.01 -7.37
C LEU A 194 -4.56 -4.26 -7.63
N GLU A 195 -4.17 -4.50 -8.87
CA GLU A 195 -3.11 -5.49 -9.17
C GLU A 195 -1.73 -4.93 -8.77
N SER A 196 -1.56 -3.61 -8.85
CA SER A 196 -0.33 -2.88 -8.57
C SER A 196 0.83 -3.20 -9.50
N SER A 197 1.06 -2.31 -10.46
CA SER A 197 2.13 -2.40 -11.48
C SER A 197 3.54 -2.30 -10.90
N THR A 198 3.70 -2.06 -9.59
CA THR A 198 5.00 -1.83 -8.95
C THR A 198 5.37 -2.89 -7.90
N MET A 199 4.46 -3.81 -7.57
CA MET A 199 4.64 -4.73 -6.44
C MET A 199 5.82 -5.69 -6.61
N HIS A 200 5.90 -6.33 -7.77
CA HIS A 200 6.90 -7.35 -8.11
C HIS A 200 7.80 -6.88 -9.25
N GLY A 201 8.09 -5.57 -9.31
CA GLY A 201 8.96 -4.99 -10.32
C GLY A 201 8.44 -5.21 -11.75
N SER A 202 9.29 -5.73 -12.63
CA SER A 202 8.95 -5.90 -14.06
C SER A 202 7.81 -6.89 -14.30
N GLU A 203 7.64 -7.89 -13.45
CA GLU A 203 6.56 -8.89 -13.61
C GLU A 203 5.19 -8.24 -13.44
N SER A 204 5.02 -7.44 -12.38
CA SER A 204 3.80 -6.65 -12.17
C SER A 204 3.53 -5.67 -13.31
N MET A 205 4.57 -5.09 -13.92
CA MET A 205 4.38 -4.20 -15.07
C MET A 205 3.84 -4.93 -16.30
N ILE A 206 4.29 -6.17 -16.55
CA ILE A 206 3.85 -6.98 -17.69
C ILE A 206 2.42 -7.52 -17.45
N GLY A 207 2.12 -7.91 -16.20
CA GLY A 207 0.81 -8.42 -15.79
C GLY A 207 -0.27 -7.35 -15.65
N CYS A 208 0.08 -6.06 -15.80
CA CYS A 208 -0.86 -4.94 -15.71
C CYS A 208 -1.24 -4.35 -17.07
N GLU A 209 -2.51 -4.04 -17.27
CA GLU A 209 -2.99 -3.29 -18.43
C GLU A 209 -2.56 -1.82 -18.41
N PHE A 210 -2.43 -1.26 -17.21
CA PHE A 210 -2.16 0.17 -17.01
C PHE A 210 -1.51 0.45 -15.64
N THR A 211 -1.03 1.67 -15.47
CA THR A 211 -0.32 2.13 -14.26
C THR A 211 -1.26 2.28 -13.06
N ASN A 212 -0.69 2.23 -11.85
CA ASN A 212 -1.43 2.37 -10.57
C ASN A 212 -2.43 3.54 -10.54
N PRO A 213 -2.12 4.77 -11.00
CA PRO A 213 -3.11 5.85 -11.02
C PRO A 213 -4.36 5.54 -11.86
N LYS A 214 -4.19 4.86 -13.01
CA LYS A 214 -5.32 4.44 -13.84
C LYS A 214 -6.10 3.31 -13.18
N GLN A 215 -5.41 2.36 -12.53
CA GLN A 215 -6.05 1.32 -11.72
C GLN A 215 -6.92 1.91 -10.61
N MET A 216 -6.39 2.88 -9.86
CA MET A 216 -7.14 3.58 -8.82
C MET A 216 -8.37 4.30 -9.37
N ALA A 217 -8.23 5.03 -10.49
CA ALA A 217 -9.36 5.71 -11.11
C ALA A 217 -10.45 4.72 -11.55
N SER A 218 -10.06 3.61 -12.16
CA SER A 218 -10.97 2.53 -12.57
C SER A 218 -11.64 1.85 -11.38
N ALA A 219 -10.91 1.61 -10.29
CA ALA A 219 -11.45 1.05 -9.06
C ALA A 219 -12.50 1.97 -8.43
N ILE A 220 -12.19 3.28 -8.32
CA ILE A 220 -13.12 4.29 -7.80
C ILE A 220 -14.40 4.33 -8.66
N GLU A 221 -14.25 4.42 -9.98
CA GLU A 221 -15.38 4.49 -10.91
C GLU A 221 -16.26 3.23 -10.81
N SER A 222 -15.65 2.04 -10.88
CA SER A 222 -16.38 0.78 -10.89
C SER A 222 -17.02 0.48 -9.54
N LEU A 223 -16.28 0.56 -8.43
CA LEU A 223 -16.85 0.31 -7.10
C LEU A 223 -18.00 1.27 -6.80
N PHE A 224 -17.88 2.55 -7.19
CA PHE A 224 -18.94 3.52 -6.97
C PHE A 224 -20.16 3.26 -7.86
N HIS A 225 -19.98 3.24 -9.19
CA HIS A 225 -21.11 3.19 -10.13
C HIS A 225 -21.67 1.79 -10.37
N ASP A 226 -20.82 0.77 -10.36
CA ASP A 226 -21.22 -0.60 -10.68
C ASP A 226 -21.71 -1.36 -9.44
N THR A 227 -21.34 -0.93 -8.22
CA THR A 227 -21.69 -1.64 -6.96
C THR A 227 -22.37 -0.76 -5.91
N ILE A 228 -21.67 0.24 -5.35
CA ILE A 228 -22.15 0.99 -4.17
C ILE A 228 -23.41 1.77 -4.49
N LEU A 229 -23.43 2.53 -5.59
CA LEU A 229 -24.56 3.38 -5.96
C LEU A 229 -25.82 2.54 -6.22
N PRO A 230 -25.83 1.49 -7.07
CA PRO A 230 -27.01 0.64 -7.26
C PRO A 230 -27.60 0.10 -5.96
N ILE A 231 -26.76 -0.36 -5.03
CA ILE A 231 -27.22 -0.89 -3.73
C ILE A 231 -27.73 0.26 -2.84
N ALA A 232 -27.06 1.42 -2.83
CA ALA A 232 -27.49 2.59 -2.06
C ALA A 232 -28.85 3.12 -2.51
N LEU A 233 -29.17 3.02 -3.81
CA LEU A 233 -30.46 3.43 -4.37
C LEU A 233 -31.65 2.58 -3.88
N THR A 234 -31.42 1.43 -3.25
CA THR A 234 -32.47 0.67 -2.57
C THR A 234 -32.98 1.38 -1.31
N GLY A 235 -32.23 2.35 -0.78
CA GLY A 235 -32.52 3.06 0.46
C GLY A 235 -32.21 2.27 1.74
N VAL A 236 -31.58 1.09 1.62
CA VAL A 236 -31.11 0.31 2.78
C VAL A 236 -29.96 1.03 3.48
N ARG A 237 -29.82 0.86 4.80
CA ARG A 237 -28.60 1.30 5.49
C ARG A 237 -27.42 0.46 4.97
N ILE A 238 -26.29 1.09 4.67
CA ILE A 238 -25.08 0.43 4.17
C ILE A 238 -23.89 0.76 5.07
N THR A 239 -23.14 -0.25 5.45
CA THR A 239 -21.82 -0.09 6.10
C THR A 239 -20.74 -0.72 5.22
N ILE A 240 -19.64 0.00 5.02
CA ILE A 240 -18.55 -0.41 4.14
C ILE A 240 -17.26 -0.46 4.97
N PRO A 241 -16.90 -1.61 5.57
CA PRO A 241 -15.56 -1.78 6.12
C PRO A 241 -14.54 -1.85 4.98
N CYS A 242 -13.45 -1.09 5.12
CA CYS A 242 -12.45 -0.91 4.08
C CYS A 242 -11.08 -1.38 4.56
N ILE A 243 -10.76 -2.64 4.27
CA ILE A 243 -9.51 -3.28 4.68
C ILE A 243 -8.51 -3.26 3.53
N THR A 244 -7.26 -2.91 3.82
CA THR A 244 -6.19 -2.92 2.83
C THR A 244 -5.62 -4.32 2.61
N GLY A 245 -5.25 -4.63 1.37
CA GLY A 245 -4.56 -5.86 1.00
C GLY A 245 -3.07 -5.69 0.74
N ASN A 246 -2.39 -6.77 0.38
CA ASN A 246 -0.96 -6.72 0.08
C ASN A 246 -0.68 -6.07 -1.26
N HIS A 247 -1.53 -6.23 -2.28
CA HIS A 247 -1.41 -5.57 -3.59
C HIS A 247 -1.68 -4.07 -3.53
N ASP A 248 -2.39 -3.59 -2.51
CA ASP A 248 -2.69 -2.16 -2.36
C ASP A 248 -1.47 -1.33 -1.91
N ARG A 249 -0.34 -1.96 -1.57
CA ARG A 249 0.82 -1.25 -1.02
C ARG A 249 1.53 -0.37 -2.05
N HIS A 250 2.07 0.74 -1.57
CA HIS A 250 3.01 1.57 -2.35
C HIS A 250 4.43 0.98 -2.35
N ASP A 251 4.87 0.39 -1.24
CA ASP A 251 6.17 -0.30 -1.10
C ASP A 251 5.92 -1.81 -1.05
N PRO A 252 6.71 -2.66 -1.73
CA PRO A 252 6.57 -4.12 -1.62
C PRO A 252 6.65 -4.62 -0.17
N ARG A 253 7.38 -3.92 0.70
CA ARG A 253 7.50 -4.23 2.12
C ARG A 253 6.26 -3.81 2.88
N LYS A 254 5.84 -4.68 3.79
CA LYS A 254 4.77 -4.40 4.74
C LYS A 254 5.15 -3.27 5.69
N THR A 255 4.21 -2.37 5.96
CA THR A 255 4.27 -1.44 7.09
C THR A 255 3.46 -1.99 8.26
N TYR A 256 3.98 -1.79 9.47
CA TYR A 256 3.26 -2.08 10.73
C TYR A 256 2.73 -0.81 11.40
N ASN A 257 3.08 0.36 10.87
CA ASN A 257 2.63 1.66 11.37
C ASN A 257 1.44 2.11 10.51
N SER A 258 0.23 2.07 11.09
CA SER A 258 -1.04 2.44 10.45
C SER A 258 -1.19 1.90 9.02
N PRO A 259 -1.15 0.55 8.83
CA PRO A 259 -1.20 -0.05 7.51
C PRO A 259 -2.45 0.33 6.70
N GLY A 260 -3.59 0.56 7.35
CA GLY A 260 -4.82 0.98 6.67
C GLY A 260 -4.74 2.38 6.04
N LEU A 261 -3.82 3.24 6.49
CA LEU A 261 -3.66 4.61 5.98
C LEU A 261 -2.54 4.77 4.94
N ASN A 262 -1.59 3.84 4.92
CA ASN A 262 -0.31 3.98 4.23
C ASN A 262 -0.23 3.27 2.86
N ASN A 263 -1.39 2.86 2.34
CA ASN A 263 -1.54 2.08 1.12
C ASN A 263 -2.42 2.83 0.10
N LEU A 264 -2.29 2.48 -1.19
CA LEU A 264 -3.03 3.12 -2.29
C LEU A 264 -4.56 2.97 -2.13
N SER A 265 -5.00 1.87 -1.51
CA SER A 265 -6.41 1.65 -1.20
C SER A 265 -7.01 2.72 -0.29
N PHE A 266 -6.22 3.34 0.59
CA PHE A 266 -6.70 4.44 1.45
C PHE A 266 -7.25 5.61 0.61
N VAL A 267 -6.54 5.96 -0.46
CA VAL A 267 -6.97 7.02 -1.39
C VAL A 267 -8.26 6.61 -2.10
N ILE A 268 -8.39 5.34 -2.50
CA ILE A 268 -9.63 4.80 -3.10
C ILE A 268 -10.79 4.92 -2.12
N TYR A 269 -10.64 4.40 -0.90
CA TYR A 269 -11.69 4.42 0.12
C TYR A 269 -12.11 5.83 0.50
N LYS A 270 -11.15 6.74 0.67
CA LYS A 270 -11.44 8.15 0.95
C LYS A 270 -12.17 8.82 -0.22
N SER A 271 -11.79 8.51 -1.46
CA SER A 271 -12.47 9.01 -2.66
C SER A 271 -13.91 8.51 -2.74
N LEU A 272 -14.14 7.22 -2.50
CA LEU A 272 -15.48 6.61 -2.48
C LEU A 272 -16.36 7.25 -1.41
N LYS A 273 -15.81 7.48 -0.21
CA LYS A 273 -16.51 8.18 0.86
C LYS A 273 -16.92 9.59 0.44
N LEU A 274 -15.99 10.38 -0.09
CA LEU A 274 -16.28 11.74 -0.55
C LEU A 274 -17.29 11.77 -1.70
N LEU A 275 -17.24 10.80 -2.63
CA LEU A 275 -18.22 10.64 -3.70
C LEU A 275 -19.62 10.31 -3.17
N ALA A 276 -19.74 9.42 -2.18
CA ALA A 276 -21.01 9.10 -1.55
C ALA A 276 -21.61 10.31 -0.83
N GLU A 277 -20.79 11.05 -0.08
CA GLU A 277 -21.18 12.30 0.60
C GLU A 277 -21.63 13.36 -0.41
N ALA A 278 -20.85 13.60 -1.46
CA ALA A 278 -21.18 14.55 -2.53
C ALA A 278 -22.46 14.17 -3.29
N SER A 279 -22.72 12.86 -3.45
CA SER A 279 -23.94 12.34 -4.09
C SER A 279 -25.17 12.37 -3.19
N GLY A 280 -25.03 12.75 -1.91
CA GLY A 280 -26.13 12.79 -0.95
C GLY A 280 -26.58 11.40 -0.47
N LEU A 281 -25.71 10.39 -0.53
CA LEU A 281 -26.00 9.03 -0.06
C LEU A 281 -25.91 8.95 1.48
N SER A 282 -26.89 9.52 2.17
CA SER A 282 -26.94 9.56 3.64
C SER A 282 -27.15 8.19 4.31
N ASN A 283 -27.46 7.16 3.52
CA ASN A 283 -27.59 5.78 3.98
C ASN A 283 -26.28 4.98 3.91
N VAL A 284 -25.17 5.57 3.44
CA VAL A 284 -23.87 4.88 3.30
C VAL A 284 -22.87 5.37 4.34
N GLU A 285 -22.30 4.43 5.09
CA GLU A 285 -21.28 4.69 6.10
C GLU A 285 -19.99 3.92 5.76
N PHE A 286 -18.86 4.61 5.68
CA PHE A 286 -17.54 4.00 5.46
C PHE A 286 -16.77 3.87 6.78
N ILE A 287 -16.23 2.68 7.04
CA ILE A 287 -15.34 2.37 8.16
C ILE A 287 -13.95 2.10 7.59
N ILE A 288 -13.07 3.09 7.69
CA ILE A 288 -11.69 3.03 7.19
C ILE A 288 -10.76 2.97 8.42
N PRO A 289 -10.35 1.76 8.87
CA PRO A 289 -9.48 1.61 10.02
C PRO A 289 -8.06 2.11 9.72
N GLU A 290 -7.36 2.55 10.76
CA GLU A 290 -5.92 2.79 10.67
C GLU A 290 -5.11 1.47 10.63
N ASP A 291 -5.68 0.43 11.24
CA ASP A 291 -5.13 -0.93 11.27
C ASP A 291 -5.48 -1.75 10.01
N SER A 292 -4.87 -2.92 9.87
CA SER A 292 -5.11 -3.87 8.77
C SER A 292 -6.37 -4.71 8.94
N PHE A 293 -7.21 -4.40 9.92
CA PHE A 293 -8.41 -5.15 10.24
C PHE A 293 -9.48 -4.25 10.85
N THR A 294 -10.72 -4.72 10.85
CA THR A 294 -11.80 -4.15 11.68
C THR A 294 -12.71 -5.24 12.19
N ILE A 295 -13.50 -4.93 13.21
CA ILE A 295 -14.49 -5.85 13.76
C ILE A 295 -15.84 -5.15 13.79
N LEU A 296 -16.84 -5.74 13.15
CA LEU A 296 -18.23 -5.27 13.22
C LEU A 296 -19.04 -6.19 14.11
N ASP A 297 -19.98 -5.62 14.85
CA ASP A 297 -21.01 -6.39 15.55
C ASP A 297 -22.23 -6.53 14.64
N ILE A 298 -22.65 -7.76 14.38
CA ILE A 298 -23.87 -8.07 13.63
C ILE A 298 -24.76 -8.91 14.53
N TYR A 299 -25.81 -8.28 15.08
CA TYR A 299 -26.74 -8.88 16.03
C TYR A 299 -26.02 -9.62 17.18
N GLY A 300 -25.06 -8.96 17.83
CA GLY A 300 -24.29 -9.50 18.95
C GLY A 300 -23.14 -10.44 18.56
N SER A 301 -22.95 -10.70 17.26
CA SER A 301 -21.84 -11.53 16.77
C SER A 301 -20.74 -10.66 16.18
N ASN A 302 -19.60 -10.57 16.88
CA ASN A 302 -18.38 -9.94 16.36
C ASN A 302 -17.82 -10.68 15.13
N VAL A 303 -17.76 -9.99 13.99
CA VAL A 303 -17.17 -10.44 12.72
C VAL A 303 -15.85 -9.71 12.47
N LEU A 304 -14.76 -10.46 12.33
CA LEU A 304 -13.45 -9.94 11.95
C LEU A 304 -13.34 -9.81 10.42
N TYR A 305 -12.96 -8.63 9.94
CA TYR A 305 -12.58 -8.41 8.54
C TYR A 305 -11.09 -8.11 8.48
N GLU A 306 -10.35 -8.91 7.72
CA GLU A 306 -8.91 -8.77 7.53
C GLU A 306 -8.53 -9.41 6.19
N HIS A 307 -7.54 -8.87 5.46
CA HIS A 307 -7.23 -9.38 4.13
C HIS A 307 -6.67 -10.82 4.14
N GLY A 308 -5.79 -11.14 5.11
CA GLY A 308 -5.23 -12.49 5.25
C GLY A 308 -3.73 -12.60 4.99
N ASP A 309 -3.05 -11.48 4.73
CA ASP A 309 -1.61 -11.39 4.48
C ASP A 309 -0.71 -11.81 5.67
N GLU A 310 -1.27 -11.95 6.87
CA GLU A 310 -0.57 -12.53 8.04
C GLU A 310 -0.79 -14.05 8.20
N LEU A 311 -1.69 -14.64 7.40
CA LEU A 311 -1.94 -16.07 7.45
C LEU A 311 -0.86 -16.80 6.67
N GLN A 312 -0.46 -17.99 7.16
CA GLN A 312 0.47 -18.85 6.44
C GLN A 312 -0.24 -19.69 5.36
N ASN A 313 -1.51 -20.01 5.58
CA ASN A 313 -2.42 -20.73 4.69
C ASN A 313 -3.85 -20.58 5.24
N THR A 314 -4.81 -21.12 4.50
CA THR A 314 -6.25 -21.07 4.81
C THR A 314 -6.77 -22.25 5.61
N THR A 315 -5.89 -23.14 6.13
CA THR A 315 -6.37 -24.26 6.93
C THR A 315 -7.09 -23.78 8.18
N LYS A 316 -8.16 -24.47 8.56
CA LYS A 316 -9.02 -24.12 9.69
C LYS A 316 -8.25 -23.80 10.98
N ASN A 317 -7.24 -24.59 11.32
CA ASN A 317 -6.47 -24.41 12.56
C ASN A 317 -5.62 -23.13 12.55
N VAL A 318 -5.06 -22.76 11.39
CA VAL A 318 -4.28 -21.51 11.25
C VAL A 318 -5.21 -20.31 11.42
N ILE A 319 -6.36 -20.32 10.76
CA ILE A 319 -7.33 -19.22 10.86
C ILE A 319 -7.87 -19.11 12.30
N LEU A 320 -8.29 -20.21 12.92
CA LEU A 320 -8.79 -20.19 14.30
C LEU A 320 -7.74 -19.69 15.29
N GLY A 321 -6.48 -20.13 15.16
CA GLY A 321 -5.40 -19.64 16.01
C GLY A 321 -5.16 -18.14 15.85
N HIS A 322 -5.30 -17.60 14.63
CA HIS A 322 -5.19 -16.16 14.37
C HIS A 322 -6.41 -15.38 14.90
N MET A 323 -7.63 -15.88 14.71
CA MET A 323 -8.84 -15.30 15.31
C MET A 323 -8.74 -15.23 16.84
N GLU A 324 -8.18 -16.25 17.49
CA GLU A 324 -7.98 -16.26 18.94
C GLU A 324 -6.95 -15.22 19.39
N LYS A 325 -5.81 -15.11 18.67
CA LYS A 325 -4.83 -14.05 18.91
C LYS A 325 -5.47 -12.67 18.80
N ARG A 326 -6.27 -12.43 17.75
CA ARG A 326 -6.99 -11.18 17.54
C ARG A 326 -7.99 -10.91 18.66
N GLY A 327 -8.75 -11.92 19.05
CA GLY A 327 -9.72 -11.81 20.15
C GLY A 327 -9.07 -11.44 21.48
N ARG A 328 -7.90 -12.02 21.80
CA ARG A 328 -7.09 -11.61 22.96
C ARG A 328 -6.58 -10.17 22.84
N GLN A 329 -6.08 -9.78 21.66
CA GLN A 329 -5.58 -8.44 21.40
C GLN A 329 -6.65 -7.38 21.64
N VAL A 330 -7.86 -7.58 21.08
CA VAL A 330 -8.96 -6.61 21.18
C VAL A 330 -9.86 -6.81 22.39
N LYS A 331 -9.57 -7.82 23.22
CA LYS A 331 -10.37 -8.22 24.40
C LYS A 331 -11.85 -8.46 24.06
N LYS A 332 -12.10 -9.08 22.91
CA LYS A 332 -13.44 -9.45 22.42
C LYS A 332 -13.43 -10.86 21.88
N ARG A 333 -14.51 -11.60 22.08
CA ARG A 333 -14.71 -12.89 21.40
C ARG A 333 -14.98 -12.62 19.92
N ILE A 334 -14.18 -13.21 19.04
CA ILE A 334 -14.44 -13.22 17.60
C ILE A 334 -15.32 -14.44 17.30
N HIS A 335 -16.49 -14.22 16.72
CA HIS A 335 -17.42 -15.31 16.37
C HIS A 335 -17.23 -15.76 14.93
N MET A 336 -16.90 -14.80 14.04
CA MET A 336 -16.80 -15.03 12.61
C MET A 336 -15.63 -14.24 12.02
N SER A 337 -15.15 -14.66 10.85
CA SER A 337 -14.05 -13.99 10.14
C SER A 337 -14.24 -14.02 8.62
N ARG A 338 -13.78 -12.96 7.96
CA ARG A 338 -13.87 -12.72 6.53
C ARG A 338 -12.47 -12.40 5.99
N TRP A 339 -12.03 -13.18 5.01
CA TRP A 339 -10.67 -13.15 4.44
C TRP A 339 -10.72 -13.04 2.92
N GLY A 340 -9.66 -12.51 2.32
CA GLY A 340 -9.37 -12.56 0.88
C GLY A 340 -8.01 -13.24 0.64
N HIS A 341 -7.16 -12.64 -0.18
CA HIS A 341 -5.74 -12.93 -0.42
C HIS A 341 -5.45 -14.25 -1.17
N TRP A 342 -6.13 -15.33 -0.79
CA TRP A 342 -5.82 -16.68 -1.27
C TRP A 342 -6.57 -17.08 -2.54
N HIS A 343 -7.55 -16.27 -2.96
CA HIS A 343 -8.32 -16.41 -4.21
C HIS A 343 -9.05 -17.75 -4.33
N GLU A 344 -9.44 -18.32 -3.19
CA GLU A 344 -10.16 -19.59 -3.10
C GLU A 344 -11.37 -19.45 -2.17
N TYR A 345 -12.47 -20.13 -2.51
CA TYR A 345 -13.62 -20.21 -1.63
C TYR A 345 -13.39 -21.26 -0.55
N VAL A 346 -13.22 -20.81 0.69
CA VAL A 346 -13.17 -21.69 1.87
C VAL A 346 -14.30 -21.31 2.80
N CYS A 347 -15.08 -22.32 3.22
CA CYS A 347 -16.15 -22.16 4.20
C CYS A 347 -16.01 -23.21 5.30
N TYR A 348 -15.68 -22.76 6.52
CA TYR A 348 -15.67 -23.61 7.71
C TYR A 348 -16.77 -23.23 8.70
N ASP A 349 -17.14 -24.20 9.53
CA ASP A 349 -18.08 -24.02 10.65
C ASP A 349 -19.39 -23.36 10.24
N ARG A 350 -19.92 -23.81 9.10
CA ARG A 350 -21.17 -23.28 8.51
C ARG A 350 -21.09 -21.77 8.33
N GLY A 351 -20.04 -21.28 7.65
CA GLY A 351 -19.88 -19.86 7.27
C GLY A 351 -19.39 -18.92 8.38
N ALA A 352 -19.01 -19.46 9.54
CA ALA A 352 -18.32 -18.66 10.55
C ALA A 352 -16.96 -18.17 10.03
N ILE A 353 -16.25 -19.00 9.27
CA ILE A 353 -14.99 -18.64 8.62
C ILE A 353 -15.20 -18.70 7.11
N ILE A 354 -14.95 -17.58 6.44
CA ILE A 354 -15.03 -17.48 4.98
C ILE A 354 -13.75 -16.86 4.43
N VAL A 355 -13.08 -17.58 3.53
CA VAL A 355 -12.07 -17.04 2.62
C VAL A 355 -12.74 -16.84 1.27
N ASN A 356 -12.57 -15.65 0.73
CA ASN A 356 -13.23 -15.20 -0.48
C ASN A 356 -12.37 -15.47 -1.71
N GLU A 357 -13.04 -15.74 -2.83
CA GLU A 357 -12.43 -15.85 -4.15
C GLU A 357 -12.03 -14.46 -4.69
N SER A 358 -11.40 -14.45 -5.87
CA SER A 358 -11.02 -13.23 -6.59
C SER A 358 -11.97 -12.95 -7.75
N VAL A 359 -12.02 -11.69 -8.21
CA VAL A 359 -12.80 -11.33 -9.40
C VAL A 359 -12.06 -11.75 -10.68
N CYS A 360 -10.73 -11.79 -10.65
CA CYS A 360 -9.93 -12.19 -11.80
C CYS A 360 -10.01 -13.69 -12.10
N GLY A 361 -10.16 -14.53 -11.07
CA GLY A 361 -10.00 -15.97 -11.18
C GLY A 361 -8.56 -16.33 -11.55
N GLN A 362 -8.39 -17.45 -12.25
CA GLN A 362 -7.08 -18.02 -12.56
C GLN A 362 -6.12 -17.06 -13.29
N ASP A 363 -4.91 -16.94 -12.75
CA ASP A 363 -3.82 -16.14 -13.32
C ASP A 363 -2.55 -16.95 -13.62
N SER A 364 -1.55 -16.27 -14.17
CA SER A 364 -0.26 -16.89 -14.54
C SER A 364 0.51 -17.39 -13.31
N TYR A 365 0.46 -16.67 -12.20
CA TYR A 365 1.15 -17.05 -10.97
C TYR A 365 0.54 -18.32 -10.37
N ALA A 366 -0.78 -18.34 -10.18
CA ALA A 366 -1.54 -19.48 -9.70
C ALA A 366 -1.29 -20.72 -10.59
N LYS A 367 -1.36 -20.55 -11.92
CA LYS A 367 -1.06 -21.62 -12.88
C LYS A 367 0.34 -22.20 -12.72
N VAL A 368 1.36 -21.35 -12.55
CA VAL A 368 2.76 -21.80 -12.36
C VAL A 368 2.96 -22.48 -11.01
N LYS A 369 2.27 -22.02 -9.96
CA LYS A 369 2.34 -22.60 -8.61
C LYS A 369 1.48 -23.85 -8.42
N GLY A 370 0.61 -24.18 -9.37
CA GLY A 370 -0.32 -25.30 -9.28
C GLY A 370 -1.52 -25.01 -8.38
N TYR A 371 -1.86 -23.73 -8.20
CA TYR A 371 -3.10 -23.31 -7.54
C TYR A 371 -4.24 -23.23 -8.56
N ASP A 372 -5.46 -23.39 -8.07
CA ASP A 372 -6.68 -23.25 -8.85
C ASP A 372 -7.52 -22.13 -8.25
N SER A 373 -7.96 -21.20 -9.09
CA SER A 373 -8.75 -20.04 -8.67
C SER A 373 -9.92 -19.83 -9.61
N THR A 374 -11.10 -19.84 -9.02
CA THR A 374 -12.38 -19.54 -9.67
C THR A 374 -12.72 -18.07 -9.49
N ALA A 375 -13.21 -17.44 -10.55
CA ALA A 375 -13.70 -16.09 -10.46
C ALA A 375 -15.02 -16.10 -9.68
N GLY A 376 -15.06 -15.46 -8.52
CA GLY A 376 -16.25 -15.42 -7.70
C GLY A 376 -16.12 -14.53 -6.46
N GLN A 377 -17.25 -14.26 -5.81
CA GLN A 377 -17.34 -13.44 -4.60
C GLN A 377 -18.48 -13.94 -3.72
N THR A 378 -18.39 -13.76 -2.40
CA THR A 378 -19.34 -14.37 -1.46
C THR A 378 -20.43 -13.40 -1.00
N ILE A 379 -21.68 -13.91 -0.93
CA ILE A 379 -22.78 -13.22 -0.25
C ILE A 379 -23.12 -13.96 1.05
N ASN A 380 -23.19 -13.22 2.16
CA ASN A 380 -23.50 -13.72 3.49
C ASN A 380 -24.82 -13.13 4.01
N PHE A 381 -25.56 -13.94 4.77
CA PHE A 381 -26.84 -13.56 5.34
C PHE A 381 -26.81 -13.76 6.85
N TYR A 382 -27.31 -12.78 7.59
CA TYR A 382 -27.40 -12.80 9.04
C TYR A 382 -28.82 -12.45 9.46
N ILE A 383 -29.33 -13.11 10.49
CA ILE A 383 -30.65 -12.84 11.04
C ILE A 383 -30.55 -12.47 12.51
N ASP A 384 -31.38 -11.54 12.96
CA ASP A 384 -31.53 -11.26 14.38
C ASP A 384 -32.22 -12.46 15.05
N THR A 385 -31.54 -13.10 15.99
CA THR A 385 -32.03 -14.32 16.61
C THR A 385 -31.36 -14.64 17.94
N GLU A 386 -32.18 -15.03 18.92
CA GLU A 386 -31.71 -15.59 20.19
C GLU A 386 -31.57 -17.12 20.14
N SER A 387 -32.10 -17.78 19.11
CA SER A 387 -32.18 -19.25 19.02
C SER A 387 -30.97 -19.90 18.37
N ARG A 388 -29.93 -19.13 18.00
CA ARG A 388 -28.72 -19.64 17.35
C ARG A 388 -27.46 -19.17 18.10
N PRO A 389 -26.36 -19.94 18.06
CA PRO A 389 -25.10 -19.54 18.70
C PRO A 389 -24.45 -18.29 18.11
N THR A 390 -24.76 -17.96 16.85
CA THR A 390 -24.31 -16.75 16.14
C THR A 390 -25.44 -16.25 15.25
N SER A 391 -25.34 -15.00 14.81
CA SER A 391 -26.31 -14.38 13.88
C SER A 391 -26.26 -14.93 12.46
N PHE A 392 -25.26 -15.77 12.13
CA PHE A 392 -25.11 -16.33 10.80
C PHE A 392 -26.30 -17.19 10.37
N TYR A 393 -26.79 -16.93 9.16
CA TYR A 393 -27.92 -17.65 8.56
C TYR A 393 -27.44 -18.63 7.50
N TYR A 394 -26.84 -18.13 6.41
CA TYR A 394 -26.16 -18.92 5.37
C TYR A 394 -25.27 -18.03 4.49
N SER A 395 -24.49 -18.66 3.62
CA SER A 395 -23.61 -18.01 2.64
C SER A 395 -23.57 -18.79 1.34
N PHE A 396 -23.23 -18.14 0.24
CA PHE A 396 -22.87 -18.84 -1.00
C PHE A 396 -21.91 -18.00 -1.86
N PRO A 397 -21.02 -18.66 -2.64
CA PRO A 397 -20.20 -17.98 -3.64
C PRO A 397 -21.04 -17.70 -4.89
N VAL A 398 -20.91 -16.48 -5.41
CA VAL A 398 -21.40 -16.08 -6.73
C VAL A 398 -20.25 -16.27 -7.71
N TYR A 399 -20.32 -17.30 -8.54
CA TYR A 399 -19.33 -17.51 -9.60
C TYR A 399 -19.55 -16.51 -10.75
N LEU A 400 -18.45 -15.97 -11.25
CA LEU A 400 -18.37 -14.89 -12.24
C LEU A 400 -17.62 -15.33 -13.52
N GLY A 401 -17.25 -16.60 -13.61
CA GLY A 401 -16.49 -17.24 -14.68
C GLY A 401 -17.35 -17.73 -15.83
#